data_AF-A0A4R2C4B2-F1
#
_entry.id   AF-A0A4R2C4B2-F1
#
_cell.length_a   1.000
_cell.length_b   1.000
_cell.length_c   1.000
_cell.angle_alpha   90.00
_cell.angle_beta   90.00
_cell.angle_gamma   90.00
#
_symmetry.space_group_name_H-M   'P 1'
#
loop_
_entity.id
_entity.type
_entity.pdbx_description
1 polymer ?
#
loop_
_entity_poly.entity_id
_entity_poly.type
_entity_poly.pdbx_seq_one_letter_code
_entity_poly.pdbx_strand_id
1 'polypeptide(L)'
;MNIGSRKIVVDEAIAQLRLYAETNGAVLKYYDGLPGMTNVGGSEPDQVTLEDLARTMVIGSDLRAADIPWLLEVEAEKEFAAIPVDARLEDAAPGTDLFEAANALDEKFSGHRGFGQAKKSKLLHLKRPYLYPVSDSFIRMTYSSASAGAEFLAAVHHDLVNPANVRDFKLLQVRLIAEPATSAARLLGEAPTLRLLDILASLLGEAK
;
A
#
# COMPACT_ATOMS: atom_id res chain seq x y z
N MET A 1 -14.33 -12.31 -2.45
CA MET A 1 -13.09 -11.86 -1.78
C MET A 1 -13.32 -11.71 -0.29
N ASN A 2 -12.41 -12.26 0.52
CA ASN A 2 -12.34 -12.03 1.95
C ASN A 2 -11.17 -11.08 2.21
N ILE A 3 -11.40 -9.98 2.90
CA ILE A 3 -10.37 -8.97 3.19
C ILE A 3 -10.47 -8.62 4.67
N GLY A 4 -9.47 -9.00 5.45
CA GLY A 4 -9.51 -9.02 6.90
C GLY A 4 -10.75 -9.75 7.41
N SER A 5 -11.53 -9.05 8.25
CA SER A 5 -12.79 -9.56 8.80
C SER A 5 -14.01 -9.35 7.87
N ARG A 6 -13.82 -8.77 6.69
CA ARG A 6 -14.88 -8.34 5.77
C ARG A 6 -14.93 -9.21 4.52
N LYS A 7 -16.07 -9.16 3.83
CA LYS A 7 -16.30 -9.89 2.58
C LYS A 7 -16.91 -8.95 1.55
N ILE A 8 -16.45 -9.07 0.31
CA ILE A 8 -16.98 -8.32 -0.84
C ILE A 8 -17.01 -9.23 -2.07
N VAL A 9 -18.04 -9.08 -2.89
CA VAL A 9 -18.16 -9.78 -4.18
C VAL A 9 -17.50 -8.95 -5.29
N VAL A 10 -17.04 -9.60 -6.36
CA VAL A 10 -16.25 -8.94 -7.41
C VAL A 10 -16.99 -7.77 -8.06
N ASP A 11 -18.30 -7.90 -8.33
CA ASP A 11 -19.09 -6.82 -8.93
C ASP A 11 -19.14 -5.56 -8.05
N GLU A 12 -19.32 -5.76 -6.74
CA GLU A 12 -19.35 -4.67 -5.77
C GLU A 12 -17.97 -4.02 -5.63
N ALA A 13 -16.91 -4.82 -5.60
CA ALA A 13 -15.54 -4.32 -5.56
C ALA A 13 -15.21 -3.44 -6.77
N ILE A 14 -15.70 -3.79 -7.96
CA ILE A 14 -15.52 -2.95 -9.16
C ILE A 14 -16.28 -1.64 -9.04
N ALA A 15 -17.52 -1.68 -8.55
CA ALA A 15 -18.30 -0.47 -8.34
C ALA A 15 -17.58 0.48 -7.36
N GLN A 16 -17.06 -0.07 -6.26
CA GLN A 16 -16.29 0.69 -5.26
C GLN A 16 -14.98 1.26 -5.83
N LEU A 17 -14.22 0.48 -6.61
CA LEU A 17 -12.99 0.93 -7.24
C LEU A 17 -13.22 2.02 -8.30
N ARG A 18 -14.34 1.98 -9.01
CA ARG A 18 -14.74 3.07 -9.92
C ARG A 18 -14.95 4.38 -9.16
N LEU A 19 -15.73 4.35 -8.08
CA LEU A 19 -15.95 5.52 -7.23
C LEU A 19 -14.65 6.04 -6.62
N TYR A 20 -13.77 5.14 -6.17
CA TYR A 20 -12.46 5.52 -5.67
C TYR A 20 -11.64 6.24 -6.75
N ALA A 21 -11.56 5.69 -7.97
CA ALA A 21 -10.78 6.28 -9.05
C ALA A 21 -11.29 7.66 -9.49
N GLU A 22 -12.60 7.88 -9.47
CA GLU A 22 -13.22 9.18 -9.78
C GLU A 22 -12.85 10.26 -8.76
N THR A 23 -12.74 9.88 -7.49
CA THR A 23 -12.53 10.82 -6.38
C THR A 23 -11.06 10.99 -5.98
N ASN A 24 -10.21 10.00 -6.30
CA ASN A 24 -8.82 9.92 -5.84
C ASN A 24 -7.80 9.98 -6.98
N GLY A 25 -8.14 10.57 -8.13
CA GLY A 25 -7.25 10.65 -9.29
C GLY A 25 -5.87 11.29 -8.98
N ALA A 26 -5.80 12.23 -8.04
CA ALA A 26 -4.54 12.81 -7.59
C ALA A 26 -3.66 11.79 -6.85
N VAL A 27 -4.25 10.95 -5.98
CA VAL A 27 -3.52 9.87 -5.29
C VAL A 27 -3.01 8.86 -6.32
N LEU A 28 -3.88 8.39 -7.22
CA LEU A 28 -3.50 7.44 -8.26
C LEU A 28 -2.33 7.96 -9.11
N LYS A 29 -2.36 9.25 -9.46
CA LYS A 29 -1.34 9.84 -10.33
C LYS A 29 -0.04 10.17 -9.61
N TYR A 30 -0.10 10.90 -8.51
CA TYR A 30 1.09 11.51 -7.90
C TYR A 30 1.68 10.66 -6.75
N TYR A 31 0.84 9.90 -6.05
CA TYR A 31 1.29 8.99 -5.01
C TYR A 31 1.60 7.62 -5.63
N ASP A 32 0.61 6.96 -6.25
CA ASP A 32 0.78 5.60 -6.81
C ASP A 32 1.59 5.58 -8.11
N GLY A 33 1.65 6.70 -8.85
CA GLY A 33 2.44 6.82 -10.09
C GLY A 33 1.76 6.24 -11.33
N LEU A 34 0.42 6.20 -11.37
CA LEU A 34 -0.36 5.61 -12.47
C LEU A 34 -0.76 6.65 -13.54
N PRO A 35 -0.82 6.26 -14.84
CA PRO A 35 -0.41 4.96 -15.39
C PRO A 35 1.12 4.84 -15.52
N GLY A 36 1.61 3.62 -15.64
CA GLY A 36 3.00 3.32 -16.01
C GLY A 36 3.99 3.17 -14.85
N MET A 37 3.63 3.48 -13.60
CA MET A 37 4.48 3.35 -12.39
C MET A 37 5.94 3.67 -12.68
N THR A 38 6.20 4.82 -13.31
CA THR A 38 7.44 5.07 -14.07
C THR A 38 8.70 5.17 -13.20
N ASN A 39 8.56 5.21 -11.87
CA ASN A 39 9.66 5.30 -10.93
C ASN A 39 9.34 4.54 -9.63
N VAL A 40 9.25 3.21 -9.69
CA VAL A 40 9.05 2.35 -8.52
C VAL A 40 10.21 2.57 -7.54
N GLY A 41 9.89 2.97 -6.30
CA GLY A 41 10.90 3.32 -5.31
C GLY A 41 11.39 4.77 -5.38
N GLY A 42 11.02 5.53 -6.40
CA GLY A 42 11.49 6.91 -6.60
C GLY A 42 12.89 6.99 -7.22
N SER A 43 13.45 8.20 -7.25
CA SER A 43 14.78 8.49 -7.83
C SER A 43 15.94 7.87 -7.03
N GLU A 44 15.80 7.83 -5.70
CA GLU A 44 16.75 7.22 -4.77
C GLU A 44 16.07 6.08 -4.01
N PRO A 45 15.98 4.85 -4.57
CA PRO A 45 15.12 3.79 -4.04
C PRO A 45 15.46 3.35 -2.61
N ASP A 46 16.70 3.58 -2.17
CA ASP A 46 17.20 3.16 -0.85
C ASP A 46 17.34 4.31 0.15
N GLN A 47 16.87 5.51 -0.20
CA GLN A 47 16.89 6.67 0.68
C GLN A 47 15.54 7.39 0.69
N VAL A 48 15.22 8.07 1.79
CA VAL A 48 14.04 8.92 1.86
C VAL A 48 14.40 10.31 1.33
N THR A 49 13.68 10.75 0.31
CA THR A 49 13.90 12.07 -0.31
C THR A 49 12.80 13.06 0.03
N LEU A 50 13.06 14.36 -0.16
CA LEU A 50 12.00 15.38 -0.05
C LEU A 50 10.85 15.16 -1.06
N GLU A 51 11.17 14.61 -2.24
CA GLU A 51 10.17 14.23 -3.24
C GLU A 51 9.24 13.15 -2.69
N ASP A 52 9.80 12.12 -2.04
CA ASP A 52 9.02 11.06 -1.40
C ASP A 52 8.05 11.63 -0.36
N LEU A 53 8.56 12.51 0.51
CA LEU A 53 7.76 13.15 1.56
C LEU A 53 6.63 13.99 0.95
N ALA A 54 6.91 14.77 -0.09
CA ALA A 54 5.90 15.56 -0.80
C ALA A 54 4.81 14.67 -1.43
N ARG A 55 5.18 13.52 -2.00
CA ARG A 55 4.21 12.54 -2.55
C ARG A 55 3.32 11.95 -1.46
N THR A 56 3.85 11.64 -0.28
CA THR A 56 3.02 11.12 0.82
C THR A 56 1.93 12.11 1.27
N MET A 57 2.13 13.41 1.08
CA MET A 57 1.12 14.43 1.42
C MET A 57 -0.12 14.34 0.53
N VAL A 58 0.00 13.84 -0.70
CA VAL A 58 -1.11 13.68 -1.64
C VAL A 58 -2.14 12.66 -1.13
N ILE A 59 -1.69 11.61 -0.44
CA ILE A 59 -2.56 10.60 0.19
C ILE A 59 -2.90 10.98 1.65
N GLY A 60 -2.71 12.24 2.06
CA GLY A 60 -3.05 12.73 3.40
C GLY A 60 -2.23 12.07 4.50
N SER A 61 -0.89 12.03 4.37
CA SER A 61 -0.02 11.55 5.44
C SER A 61 -0.01 12.46 6.68
N ASP A 62 -0.52 13.70 6.57
CA ASP A 62 -0.52 14.70 7.66
C ASP A 62 0.88 14.87 8.27
N LEU A 63 1.90 14.87 7.41
CA LEU A 63 3.29 15.03 7.82
C LEU A 63 3.49 16.41 8.45
N ARG A 64 4.09 16.45 9.64
CA ARG A 64 4.41 17.69 10.33
C ARG A 64 5.76 18.19 9.87
N ALA A 65 5.97 19.51 9.89
CA ALA A 65 7.26 20.10 9.57
C ALA A 65 8.42 19.51 10.40
N ALA A 66 8.16 19.14 11.66
CA ALA A 66 9.15 18.52 12.55
C ALA A 66 9.47 17.05 12.19
N ASP A 67 8.63 16.37 11.42
CA ASP A 67 8.87 14.99 10.97
C ASP A 67 9.94 14.97 9.86
N ILE A 68 10.05 16.04 9.06
CA ILE A 68 10.87 16.09 7.84
C ILE A 68 12.37 15.95 8.12
N PRO A 69 13.01 16.74 9.01
CA PRO A 69 14.44 16.60 9.25
C PRO A 69 14.81 15.21 9.75
N TRP A 70 14.01 14.67 10.68
CA TRP A 70 14.22 13.32 11.20
C TRP A 70 14.14 12.27 10.09
N LEU A 71 13.13 12.33 9.21
CA LEU A 71 12.97 11.37 8.11
C LEU A 71 14.12 11.39 7.10
N LEU A 72 14.73 12.55 6.87
CA LEU A 72 15.89 12.69 5.98
C LEU A 72 17.20 12.21 6.64
N GLU A 73 17.24 12.11 7.96
CA GLU A 73 18.40 11.69 8.74
C GLU A 73 18.35 10.20 9.15
N VAL A 74 17.24 9.49 8.92
CA VAL A 74 17.15 8.05 9.24
C VAL A 74 18.12 7.26 8.36
N GLU A 75 19.12 6.65 8.99
CA GLU A 75 20.05 5.72 8.34
C GLU A 75 19.37 4.36 8.10
N ALA A 76 18.63 4.26 6.99
CA ALA A 76 17.91 3.07 6.54
C ALA A 76 18.42 2.48 5.21
N GLU A 77 19.50 3.03 4.62
CA GLU A 77 19.99 2.63 3.30
C GLU A 77 20.30 1.13 3.23
N LYS A 78 20.92 0.58 4.27
CA LYS A 78 21.22 -0.85 4.36
C LYS A 78 19.94 -1.70 4.39
N GLU A 79 18.94 -1.28 5.15
CA GLU A 79 17.68 -2.00 5.30
C GLU A 79 16.83 -1.92 4.04
N PHE A 80 16.88 -0.79 3.32
CA PHE A 80 16.29 -0.71 1.99
C PHE A 80 17.00 -1.61 0.98
N ALA A 81 18.33 -1.58 0.94
CA ALA A 81 19.13 -2.38 -0.01
C ALA A 81 18.97 -3.90 0.21
N ALA A 82 18.56 -4.31 1.42
CA ALA A 82 18.23 -5.71 1.72
C ALA A 82 16.93 -6.19 1.05
N ILE A 83 16.11 -5.27 0.50
CA ILE A 83 14.80 -5.54 -0.07
C ILE A 83 14.78 -5.04 -1.53
N PRO A 84 14.66 -5.94 -2.54
CA PRO A 84 14.46 -5.54 -3.93
C PRO A 84 13.30 -4.55 -4.10
N VAL A 85 13.43 -3.57 -5.00
CA VAL A 85 12.40 -2.54 -5.21
C VAL A 85 11.04 -3.09 -5.65
N ASP A 86 11.07 -4.24 -6.32
CA ASP A 86 9.93 -4.98 -6.85
C ASP A 86 9.55 -6.19 -5.98
N ALA A 87 10.17 -6.34 -4.81
CA ALA A 87 9.83 -7.40 -3.86
C ALA A 87 8.34 -7.36 -3.51
N ARG A 88 7.72 -8.54 -3.47
CA ARG A 88 6.27 -8.69 -3.35
C ARG A 88 5.89 -9.26 -2.00
N LEU A 89 4.80 -8.75 -1.43
CA LEU A 89 4.27 -9.29 -0.19
C LEU A 89 3.82 -10.74 -0.37
N GLU A 90 3.36 -11.16 -1.55
CA GLU A 90 3.01 -12.55 -1.84
C GLU A 90 4.18 -13.54 -1.65
N ASP A 91 5.43 -13.05 -1.77
CA ASP A 91 6.64 -13.86 -1.61
C ASP A 91 7.25 -13.74 -0.20
N ALA A 92 6.68 -12.91 0.67
CA ALA A 92 7.18 -12.60 2.00
C ALA A 92 6.35 -13.28 3.10
N ALA A 93 6.33 -14.62 3.11
CA ALA A 93 5.61 -15.36 4.16
C ALA A 93 6.25 -15.13 5.54
N PRO A 94 5.47 -15.15 6.65
CA PRO A 94 6.02 -14.97 7.99
C PRO A 94 7.19 -15.93 8.29
N GLY A 95 8.30 -15.38 8.80
CA GLY A 95 9.52 -16.12 9.09
C GLY A 95 10.46 -16.34 7.91
N THR A 96 10.14 -15.82 6.72
CA THR A 96 11.08 -15.77 5.58
C THR A 96 12.04 -14.60 5.72
N ASP A 97 13.21 -14.69 5.08
CA ASP A 97 14.21 -13.61 5.09
C ASP A 97 13.64 -12.28 4.57
N LEU A 98 12.77 -12.32 3.54
CA LEU A 98 12.12 -11.13 3.01
C LEU A 98 11.15 -10.50 4.02
N PHE A 99 10.40 -11.32 4.76
CA PHE A 99 9.50 -10.83 5.81
C PHE A 99 10.27 -10.21 6.98
N GLU A 100 11.37 -10.83 7.41
CA GLU A 100 12.23 -10.29 8.46
C GLU A 100 12.93 -8.99 8.03
N ALA A 101 13.40 -8.92 6.78
CA ALA A 101 13.95 -7.69 6.22
C ALA A 101 12.88 -6.57 6.18
N ALA A 102 11.64 -6.90 5.83
CA ALA A 102 10.54 -5.95 5.85
C ALA A 102 10.26 -5.43 7.27
N ASN A 103 10.24 -6.31 8.27
CA ASN A 103 10.06 -5.89 9.66
C ASN A 103 11.21 -4.99 10.15
N ALA A 104 12.45 -5.32 9.79
CA ALA A 104 13.63 -4.52 10.16
C ALA A 104 13.59 -3.11 9.55
N LEU A 105 13.17 -2.99 8.28
CA LEU A 105 12.99 -1.68 7.65
C LEU A 105 11.82 -0.90 8.27
N ASP A 106 10.70 -1.56 8.60
CA ASP A 106 9.58 -0.93 9.31
C ASP A 106 10.00 -0.41 10.71
N GLU A 107 10.86 -1.14 11.41
CA GLU A 107 11.36 -0.74 12.72
C GLU A 107 12.21 0.54 12.67
N LYS A 108 12.99 0.78 11.61
CA LYS A 108 13.81 2.00 11.43
C LYS A 108 13.02 3.29 11.51
N PHE A 109 11.77 3.25 11.07
CA PHE A 109 10.89 4.42 11.05
C PHE A 109 9.97 4.49 12.27
N SER A 110 10.32 3.79 13.36
CA SER A 110 9.58 3.77 14.62
C SER A 110 10.24 4.66 15.69
N GLY A 111 9.48 4.99 16.75
CA GLY A 111 10.00 5.73 17.90
C GLY A 111 9.99 7.27 17.78
N HIS A 112 9.79 7.84 16.58
CA HIS A 112 9.63 9.29 16.43
C HIS A 112 8.23 9.74 16.86
N ARG A 113 8.16 10.57 17.92
CA ARG A 113 6.90 11.05 18.49
C ARG A 113 6.08 11.78 17.42
N GLY A 114 4.90 11.25 17.08
CA GLY A 114 3.96 11.86 16.14
C GLY A 114 4.14 11.43 14.68
N PHE A 115 5.09 10.53 14.42
CA PHE A 115 5.19 9.74 13.20
C PHE A 115 4.77 8.30 13.51
N GLY A 116 3.47 8.03 13.40
CA GLY A 116 2.88 6.73 13.70
C GLY A 116 2.73 5.82 12.49
N GLN A 117 2.13 4.64 12.69
CA GLN A 117 1.99 3.58 11.68
C GLN A 117 1.36 4.05 10.37
N ALA A 118 0.36 4.92 10.43
CA ALA A 118 -0.31 5.39 9.22
C ALA A 118 0.63 6.19 8.30
N LYS A 119 1.50 7.03 8.87
CA LYS A 119 2.47 7.81 8.09
C LYS A 119 3.59 6.92 7.56
N LYS A 120 4.10 6.04 8.43
CA LYS A 120 5.15 5.07 8.12
C LYS A 120 4.75 4.16 6.96
N SER A 121 3.57 3.54 7.03
CA SER A 121 3.08 2.65 5.97
C SER A 121 2.96 3.36 4.61
N LYS A 122 2.52 4.62 4.58
CA LYS A 122 2.45 5.43 3.36
C LYS A 122 3.84 5.72 2.77
N LEU A 123 4.83 5.97 3.62
CA LEU A 123 6.21 6.13 3.16
C LEU A 123 6.78 4.82 2.62
N LEU A 124 6.65 3.73 3.38
CA LEU A 124 7.19 2.43 2.99
C LEU A 124 6.51 1.87 1.73
N HIS A 125 5.20 2.03 1.60
CA HIS A 125 4.46 1.69 0.37
C HIS A 125 4.99 2.47 -0.83
N LEU A 126 5.30 3.76 -0.68
CA LEU A 126 5.89 4.54 -1.78
C LEU A 126 7.23 3.96 -2.26
N LYS A 127 8.05 3.48 -1.32
CA LYS A 127 9.39 2.94 -1.60
C LYS A 127 9.38 1.49 -2.08
N ARG A 128 8.42 0.67 -1.63
CA ARG A 128 8.24 -0.73 -2.02
C ARG A 128 6.74 -1.03 -2.19
N PRO A 129 6.11 -0.57 -3.29
CA PRO A 129 4.64 -0.60 -3.46
C PRO A 129 4.04 -2.00 -3.64
N TYR A 130 4.87 -3.00 -3.90
CA TYR A 130 4.47 -4.40 -3.98
C TYR A 130 4.62 -5.13 -2.64
N LEU A 131 5.30 -4.54 -1.65
CA LEU A 131 5.63 -5.19 -0.37
C LEU A 131 4.86 -4.61 0.82
N TYR A 132 4.78 -3.29 0.95
CA TYR A 132 4.15 -2.67 2.12
C TYR A 132 2.71 -2.28 1.84
N PRO A 133 1.73 -2.76 2.63
CA PRO A 133 0.37 -2.23 2.58
C PRO A 133 0.33 -0.79 3.10
N VAL A 134 -0.52 0.03 2.50
CA VAL A 134 -0.94 1.29 3.12
C VAL A 134 -1.80 0.96 4.36
N SER A 135 -1.61 1.71 5.45
CA SER A 135 -2.43 1.57 6.66
C SER A 135 -3.06 2.91 7.05
N ASP A 136 -4.36 2.91 7.25
CA ASP A 136 -5.12 4.03 7.84
C ASP A 136 -6.15 3.51 8.86
N SER A 137 -6.97 4.40 9.42
CA SER A 137 -7.99 3.99 10.39
C SER A 137 -9.03 3.03 9.83
N PHE A 138 -9.42 3.18 8.56
CA PHE A 138 -10.44 2.34 7.95
C PHE A 138 -9.88 0.95 7.59
N ILE A 139 -8.66 0.89 7.05
CA ILE A 139 -7.97 -0.39 6.81
C ILE A 139 -7.80 -1.14 8.14
N ARG A 140 -7.41 -0.44 9.21
CA ARG A 140 -7.33 -1.05 10.56
C ARG A 140 -8.69 -1.53 11.07
N MET A 141 -9.79 -0.86 10.73
CA MET A 141 -11.13 -1.36 11.07
C MET A 141 -11.46 -2.66 10.33
N THR A 142 -11.03 -2.80 9.08
CA THR A 142 -11.21 -4.03 8.29
C THR A 142 -10.38 -5.19 8.85
N TYR A 143 -9.13 -4.94 9.23
CA TYR A 143 -8.23 -5.95 9.79
C TYR A 143 -8.34 -6.15 11.31
N SER A 144 -9.10 -5.30 11.99
CA SER A 144 -9.46 -5.40 13.41
C SER A 144 -8.25 -5.62 14.35
N SER A 145 -7.94 -6.88 14.67
CA SER A 145 -6.88 -7.31 15.58
C SER A 145 -5.46 -7.11 15.04
N ALA A 146 -5.27 -7.15 13.72
CA ALA A 146 -3.95 -7.06 13.09
C ALA A 146 -3.72 -5.64 12.53
N SER A 147 -3.52 -4.65 13.40
CA SER A 147 -3.66 -3.24 13.01
C SER A 147 -2.34 -2.51 12.68
N ALA A 148 -1.18 -3.11 13.01
CA ALA A 148 0.14 -2.55 12.72
C ALA A 148 1.24 -3.63 12.71
N GLY A 149 2.42 -3.27 12.19
CA GLY A 149 3.64 -4.07 12.27
C GLY A 149 3.53 -5.44 11.61
N ALA A 150 4.30 -6.41 12.13
CA ALA A 150 4.40 -7.76 11.60
C ALA A 150 3.05 -8.50 11.55
N GLU A 151 2.17 -8.30 12.54
CA GLU A 151 0.85 -8.92 12.56
C GLU A 151 -0.02 -8.44 11.41
N PHE A 152 -0.02 -7.13 11.13
CA PHE A 152 -0.73 -6.56 9.99
C PHE A 152 -0.15 -7.03 8.67
N LEU A 153 1.18 -7.04 8.53
CA LEU A 153 1.86 -7.51 7.32
C LEU A 153 1.52 -8.98 7.03
N ALA A 154 1.52 -9.83 8.05
CA ALA A 154 1.14 -11.24 7.94
C ALA A 154 -0.33 -11.43 7.57
N ALA A 155 -1.24 -10.62 8.13
CA ALA A 155 -2.66 -10.68 7.79
C ALA A 155 -2.92 -10.28 6.33
N VAL A 156 -2.27 -9.22 5.85
CA VAL A 156 -2.37 -8.81 4.44
C VAL A 156 -1.75 -9.86 3.51
N HIS A 157 -0.58 -10.42 3.86
CA HIS A 157 0.00 -11.55 3.13
C HIS A 157 -1.01 -12.70 2.99
N HIS A 158 -1.65 -13.10 4.09
CA HIS A 158 -2.63 -14.18 4.09
C HIS A 158 -3.75 -13.93 3.07
N ASP A 159 -4.29 -12.72 3.02
CA ASP A 159 -5.35 -12.37 2.09
C ASP A 159 -4.87 -12.32 0.63
N LEU A 160 -3.64 -11.89 0.38
CA LEU A 160 -3.06 -11.88 -0.97
C LEU A 160 -2.84 -13.28 -1.54
N VAL A 161 -2.38 -14.22 -0.71
CA VAL A 161 -2.07 -15.58 -1.16
C VAL A 161 -3.26 -16.54 -1.05
N ASN A 162 -4.36 -16.12 -0.45
CA ASN A 162 -5.57 -16.94 -0.35
C ASN A 162 -6.08 -17.32 -1.75
N PRO A 163 -6.24 -18.63 -2.09
CA PRO A 163 -6.59 -19.06 -3.44
C PRO A 163 -7.90 -18.46 -3.99
N ALA A 164 -8.88 -18.21 -3.12
CA ALA A 164 -10.14 -17.58 -3.53
C ALA A 164 -9.92 -16.11 -3.89
N ASN A 165 -9.14 -15.38 -3.10
CA ASN A 165 -8.79 -13.99 -3.39
C ASN A 165 -7.92 -13.87 -4.63
N VAL A 166 -6.90 -14.74 -4.80
CA VAL A 166 -6.05 -14.75 -6.00
C VAL A 166 -6.89 -14.87 -7.28
N ARG A 167 -7.87 -15.76 -7.31
CA ARG A 167 -8.78 -15.91 -8.45
C ARG A 167 -9.64 -14.66 -8.65
N ASP A 168 -10.23 -14.15 -7.58
CA ASP A 168 -11.15 -13.01 -7.65
C ASP A 168 -10.41 -11.71 -8.06
N PHE A 169 -9.19 -11.46 -7.55
CA PHE A 169 -8.34 -10.33 -7.96
C PHE A 169 -7.88 -10.45 -9.42
N LYS A 170 -7.59 -11.66 -9.92
CA LYS A 170 -7.33 -11.86 -11.36
C LYS A 170 -8.53 -11.43 -12.22
N LEU A 171 -9.74 -11.82 -11.82
CA LEU A 171 -10.96 -11.41 -12.51
C LEU A 171 -11.18 -9.89 -12.41
N LEU A 172 -10.91 -9.32 -11.23
CA LEU A 172 -10.98 -7.88 -10.98
C LEU A 172 -10.06 -7.11 -11.92
N GLN A 173 -8.79 -7.51 -12.03
CA GLN A 173 -7.80 -6.88 -12.91
C GLN A 173 -8.25 -6.92 -14.37
N VAL A 174 -8.72 -8.07 -14.85
CA VAL A 174 -9.22 -8.22 -16.23
C VAL A 174 -10.35 -7.24 -16.52
N ARG A 175 -11.27 -7.04 -15.56
CA ARG A 175 -12.40 -6.12 -15.73
C ARG A 175 -11.99 -4.66 -15.66
N LEU A 176 -11.04 -4.30 -14.80
CA LEU A 176 -10.48 -2.95 -14.74
C LEU A 176 -9.74 -2.59 -16.03
N ILE A 177 -8.94 -3.51 -16.59
CA ILE A 177 -8.25 -3.33 -17.89
C ILE A 177 -9.26 -3.16 -19.04
N ALA A 178 -10.39 -3.86 -18.98
CA ALA A 178 -11.45 -3.81 -19.97
C ALA A 178 -12.36 -2.56 -19.85
N GLU A 179 -12.19 -1.73 -18.82
CA GLU A 179 -12.91 -0.46 -18.69
C GLU A 179 -12.68 0.43 -19.93
N PRO A 180 -13.66 1.26 -20.32
CA PRO A 180 -13.50 2.24 -21.39
C PRO A 180 -12.25 3.10 -21.18
N ALA A 181 -11.58 3.49 -22.26
CA ALA A 181 -10.39 4.35 -22.17
C ALA A 181 -10.64 5.69 -21.45
N THR A 182 -11.90 6.14 -21.39
CA THR A 182 -12.33 7.34 -20.68
C THR A 182 -12.63 7.12 -19.20
N SER A 183 -12.68 5.87 -18.73
CA SER A 183 -12.96 5.52 -17.34
C SER A 183 -11.72 5.70 -16.48
N ALA A 184 -11.80 6.48 -15.41
CA ALA A 184 -10.70 6.64 -14.45
C ALA A 184 -10.29 5.28 -13.82
N ALA A 185 -11.24 4.36 -13.68
CA ALA A 185 -11.02 3.02 -13.14
C ALA A 185 -10.07 2.17 -13.99
N ARG A 186 -9.90 2.50 -15.28
CA ARG A 186 -8.95 1.79 -16.15
C ARG A 186 -7.52 1.88 -15.62
N LEU A 187 -7.15 2.99 -14.97
CA LEU A 187 -5.83 3.18 -14.36
C LEU A 187 -5.53 2.12 -13.29
N LEU A 188 -6.54 1.70 -12.53
CA LEU A 188 -6.41 0.66 -11.51
C LEU A 188 -6.14 -0.71 -12.11
N GLY A 189 -6.33 -0.90 -13.41
CA GLY A 189 -5.91 -2.10 -14.14
C GLY A 189 -4.38 -2.27 -14.23
N GLU A 190 -3.60 -1.25 -13.88
CA GLU A 190 -2.13 -1.31 -13.77
C GLU A 190 -1.65 -1.32 -12.30
N ALA A 191 -2.56 -1.15 -11.34
CA ALA A 191 -2.19 -1.11 -9.93
C ALA A 191 -1.73 -2.51 -9.43
N PRO A 192 -0.77 -2.56 -8.49
CA PRO A 192 -0.44 -3.79 -7.79
C PRO A 192 -1.66 -4.39 -7.08
N THR A 193 -1.76 -5.73 -7.04
CA THR A 193 -2.84 -6.41 -6.29
C THR A 193 -2.91 -5.95 -4.84
N LEU A 194 -1.76 -5.75 -4.20
CA LEU A 194 -1.65 -5.18 -2.85
C LEU A 194 -2.36 -3.83 -2.75
N ARG A 195 -2.14 -2.93 -3.71
CA ARG A 195 -2.78 -1.61 -3.70
C ARG A 195 -4.29 -1.69 -3.92
N LEU A 196 -4.76 -2.60 -4.78
CA LEU A 196 -6.20 -2.86 -4.94
C LEU A 196 -6.82 -3.39 -3.64
N LEU A 197 -6.12 -4.29 -2.95
CA LEU A 197 -6.53 -4.79 -1.65
C LEU A 197 -6.59 -3.67 -0.61
N ASP A 198 -5.59 -2.77 -0.55
CA ASP A 198 -5.57 -1.64 0.38
C ASP A 198 -6.77 -0.69 0.16
N ILE A 199 -7.08 -0.37 -1.10
CA ILE A 199 -8.22 0.49 -1.45
C ILE A 199 -9.53 -0.16 -1.00
N LEU A 200 -9.74 -1.43 -1.34
CA LEU A 200 -10.95 -2.16 -0.93
C LEU A 200 -11.05 -2.30 0.59
N ALA A 201 -9.93 -2.56 1.27
CA ALA A 201 -9.88 -2.64 2.73
C ALA A 201 -10.28 -1.32 3.38
N SER A 202 -9.85 -0.17 2.82
CA SER A 202 -10.22 1.15 3.32
C SER A 202 -11.72 1.40 3.13
N LEU A 203 -12.27 1.14 1.92
CA LEU A 203 -13.70 1.34 1.62
C LEU A 203 -14.62 0.44 2.48
N LEU A 204 -14.21 -0.81 2.73
CA LEU A 204 -14.93 -1.72 3.62
C LEU A 204 -14.87 -1.31 5.10
N GLY A 205 -13.85 -0.56 5.49
CA GLY A 205 -13.73 0.01 6.83
C GLY A 205 -14.58 1.26 7.02
N GLU A 206 -14.82 2.01 5.94
CA GLU A 206 -15.65 3.22 5.94
C GLU A 206 -17.15 2.88 5.99
N ALA A 207 -17.57 1.81 5.28
CA ALA A 207 -18.94 1.31 5.31
C ALA A 207 -19.32 0.76 6.70
N LYS A 208 -20.11 1.53 7.46
CA LYS A 208 -20.72 1.11 8.73
C LYS A 208 -22.04 0.39 8.52
#